data_AF-A0A3B0U272-F1
#
_entry.id   AF-A0A3B0U272-F1
#
_cell.length_a   1.000
_cell.length_b   1.000
_cell.length_c   1.000
_cell.angle_alpha   90.00
_cell.angle_beta   90.00
_cell.angle_gamma   90.00
#
_symmetry.space_group_name_H-M   'P 1'
#
loop_
_entity.id
_entity.type
_entity.pdbx_description
1 polymer ?
#
loop_
_entity_poly.entity_id
_entity_poly.type
_entity_poly.pdbx_seq_one_letter_code
_entity_poly.pdbx_strand_id
1 'polypeptide(L)' 'MDMATDVWENINLPNLVHNILPTRGRADLILTKQKNHTIGQVDLRKL' A
#
# COMPACT_ATOMS: atom_id res chain seq x y z
N MET A 1 19.07 15.64 3.65
CA MET A 1 17.88 14.79 3.46
C MET A 1 16.69 15.64 3.89
N ASP A 2 15.61 15.65 3.11
CA ASP A 2 14.46 16.49 3.42
C ASP A 2 13.59 15.79 4.46
N MET A 3 13.03 16.54 5.42
CA MET A 3 12.22 16.00 6.53
C MET A 3 11.14 15.01 6.06
N ALA A 4 10.51 15.25 4.90
CA ALA A 4 9.52 14.35 4.33
C ALA A 4 10.08 12.96 3.98
N THR A 5 11.31 12.92 3.46
CA THR A 5 12.00 11.66 3.13
C THR A 5 12.34 10.91 4.42
N ASP A 6 12.85 11.62 5.43
CA ASP A 6 13.20 11.02 6.72
C ASP A 6 11.96 10.41 7.42
N VAL A 7 10.83 11.12 7.40
CA VAL A 7 9.56 10.62 7.92
C VAL A 7 9.07 9.42 7.13
N TRP A 8 9.19 9.44 5.80
CA TRP A 8 8.80 8.31 4.98
C TRP A 8 9.63 7.05 5.30
N GLU A 9 10.95 7.16 5.27
CA GLU A 9 11.85 6.02 5.41
C GLU A 9 11.84 5.42 6.82
N ASN A 10 11.71 6.25 7.86
CA ASN A 10 11.84 5.79 9.24
C ASN A 10 10.50 5.51 9.94
N ILE A 11 9.38 6.04 9.44
CA ILE A 11 8.07 5.90 10.08
C ILE A 11 7.08 5.19 9.16
N ASN A 12 6.80 5.76 7.99
CA ASN A 12 5.70 5.28 7.16
C ASN A 12 6.03 4.00 6.38
N LEU A 13 7.25 3.88 5.86
CA LEU A 13 7.69 2.69 5.13
C LEU A 13 7.76 1.45 6.03
N PRO A 14 8.38 1.49 7.24
CA PRO A 14 8.35 0.34 8.15
C PRO A 14 6.93 -0.02 8.56
N ASN A 15 6.06 0.96 8.82
CA ASN A 15 4.65 0.70 9.13
C ASN A 15 3.91 0.04 7.95
N LEU A 16 4.16 0.51 6.72
CA LEU A 16 3.60 -0.09 5.51
C LEU A 16 4.04 -1.55 5.37
N VAL A 17 5.32 -1.86 5.53
CA VAL A 17 5.87 -3.20 5.31
C VAL A 17 5.49 -4.16 6.43
N HIS A 18 5.57 -3.75 7.69
CA HIS A 18 5.40 -4.65 8.84
C HIS A 18 3.95 -4.78 9.32
N ASN A 19 3.12 -3.74 9.16
CA ASN A 19 1.78 -3.72 9.76
C ASN A 19 0.67 -3.69 8.71
N ILE A 20 0.81 -2.88 7.64
CA ILE A 20 -0.27 -2.66 6.67
C ILE A 20 -0.26 -3.74 5.58
N LEU A 21 0.84 -3.88 4.82
CA LEU A 21 0.96 -4.80 3.69
C LEU A 21 0.61 -6.26 4.05
N PRO A 22 0.99 -6.81 5.23
CA PRO A 22 0.62 -8.18 5.60
C PRO A 22 -0.89 -8.41 5.73
N THR A 23 -1.69 -7.35 5.87
CA THR A 23 -3.16 -7.46 5.91
C THR A 23 -3.81 -7.45 4.54
N ARG A 24 -3.07 -7.16 3.45
CA ARG A 24 -3.59 -7.07 2.08
C ARG A 24 -4.38 -8.31 1.66
N GLY A 25 -3.90 -9.50 1.99
CA GLY A 25 -4.56 -10.77 1.62
C GLY A 25 -5.91 -11.01 2.32
N ARG A 26 -6.24 -10.22 3.35
CA ARG A 26 -7.49 -10.32 4.10
C ARG A 26 -8.61 -9.49 3.47
N ALA A 27 -8.31 -8.54 2.59
CA ALA A 27 -9.31 -7.70 1.94
C ALA A 27 -10.20 -8.49 0.96
N ASP A 28 -11.47 -8.09 0.84
CA ASP A 28 -12.40 -8.64 -0.16
C ASP A 28 -12.17 -8.05 -1.56
N LEU A 29 -11.73 -6.78 -1.62
CA LEU A 29 -11.43 -6.04 -2.84
C LEU A 29 -10.05 -5.39 -2.71
N ILE A 30 -9.20 -5.58 -3.71
CA ILE A 30 -7.89 -4.92 -3.81
C ILE A 30 -7.86 -4.08 -5.08
N LEU A 31 -7.59 -2.77 -4.93
CA LEU A 31 -7.41 -1.83 -6.03
C LEU A 31 -5.94 -1.46 -6.15
N THR A 32 -5.31 -1.82 -7.26
CA THR A 32 -3.89 -1.50 -7.51
C THR A 32 -3.78 -0.25 -8.39
N LYS A 33 -3.19 0.82 -7.84
CA LYS A 33 -2.98 2.10 -8.54
C LYS A 33 -1.76 2.07 -9.45
N GLN A 34 -1.84 2.74 -10.60
CA GLN A 34 -0.70 3.13 -11.42
C GLN A 34 -0.08 4.45 -10.94
N LYS A 35 1.05 4.85 -11.52
CA LYS A 35 1.79 6.08 -11.15
C LYS A 35 0.97 7.37 -11.31
N ASN A 36 0.06 7.43 -12.27
CA ASN A 36 -0.86 8.56 -12.51
C ASN A 36 -2.16 8.45 -11.71
N HIS A 37 -2.20 7.60 -10.68
CA HIS A 37 -3.34 7.37 -9.78
C HIS A 37 -4.56 6.69 -10.38
N THR A 38 -4.55 6.27 -11.64
CA THR A 38 -5.60 5.41 -12.20
C THR A 38 -5.54 4.02 -11.57
N ILE A 39 -6.67 3.30 -11.56
CA ILE A 39 -6.70 1.89 -11.16
C ILE A 39 -6.27 1.05 -12.37
N GLY A 40 -5.17 0.32 -12.23
CA GLY A 40 -4.65 -0.56 -13.28
C GLY A 40 -5.07 -2.02 -13.13
N GLN A 41 -5.37 -2.46 -11.90
CA GLN A 41 -5.81 -3.82 -11.61
C GLN A 41 -6.80 -3.82 -10.45
N VAL A 42 -7.80 -4.70 -10.57
CA VAL A 42 -8.84 -4.95 -9.57
C VAL A 42 -8.88 -6.44 -9.28
N ASP A 43 -8.66 -6.82 -8.02
CA ASP A 43 -8.78 -8.21 -7.55
C ASP A 43 -9.97 -8.32 -6.59
N LEU A 44 -10.92 -9.20 -6.88
CA LEU A 44 -12.10 -9.47 -6.04
C LEU A 44 -12.03 -10.90 -5.53
N ARG A 45 -12.20 -11.09 -4.21
CA ARG A 45 -12.29 -12.41 -3.59
C ARG A 45 -13.53 -13.14 -4.10
N LYS A 46 -13.37 -14.40 -4.50
CA LYS A 46 -14.50 -15.29 -4.80
C LYS A 46 -15.11 -15.77 -3.48
N LEU A 47 -16.44 -15.72 -3.39
CA LEU A 47 -17.23 -16.28 -2.29
C LEU A 47 -17.37 -17.79 -2.44
#